data_AF-A0A183E8D4-F1
#
_entry.id   AF-A0A183E8D4-F1
#
_cell.length_a   1.000
_cell.length_b   1.000
_cell.length_c   1.000
_cell.angle_alpha   90.00
_cell.angle_beta   90.00
_cell.angle_gamma   90.00
#
_symmetry.space_group_name_H-M   'P 1'
#
loop_
_entity.id
_entity.type
_entity.pdbx_description
1 polymer ?
#
loop_
_entity_poly.entity_id
_entity_poly.type
_entity_poly.pdbx_seq_one_letter_code
_entity_poly.pdbx_strand_id
1 'polypeptide(L)'
;LLHLLRSEPMTSLMSDWTSLPLLDDNGENENEDGEPEVDCYRIGKGCYTLVDDLLFDDSEDAGYSLNFYLFLGVKDWHTAYGGFISYAKKNEKREADRVSPIDNSAALVICHPDVCPFLKYVNSAAEGQYYYVITFSLIGLHTEEFSDDDDDDDEEVEEVEGEEEEVDDEEGGGDDDGDEENEDDDNSSDVVVVEEKET
;
A
#
# COMPACT_ATOMS: atom_id res chain seq x y z
N LEU A 1 1.97 11.05 -19.60
CA LEU A 1 1.28 9.82 -19.14
C LEU A 1 1.36 9.69 -17.63
N LEU A 2 2.54 9.72 -17.01
CA LEU A 2 2.65 9.76 -15.54
C LEU A 2 1.90 10.95 -14.91
N HIS A 3 2.02 12.15 -15.48
CA HIS A 3 1.23 13.31 -15.05
C HIS A 3 -0.29 13.13 -15.23
N LEU A 4 -0.74 12.30 -16.16
CA LEU A 4 -2.16 11.99 -16.31
C LEU A 4 -2.60 11.07 -15.17
N LEU A 5 -1.80 10.06 -14.84
CA LEU A 5 -2.11 9.12 -13.75
C LEU A 5 -2.09 9.77 -12.36
N ARG A 6 -1.35 10.86 -12.18
CA ARG A 6 -1.34 11.68 -10.97
C ARG A 6 -2.32 12.86 -11.01
N SER A 7 -3.15 12.96 -12.04
CA SER A 7 -4.08 14.09 -12.17
C SER A 7 -5.41 13.79 -11.50
N GLU A 8 -6.01 14.80 -10.87
CA GLU A 8 -7.35 14.76 -10.27
C GLU A 8 -8.41 14.13 -11.20
N PRO A 9 -8.49 14.44 -12.52
CA PRO A 9 -9.44 13.75 -13.42
C PRO A 9 -9.24 12.24 -13.51
N MET A 10 -8.01 11.74 -13.35
CA MET A 10 -7.76 10.31 -13.35
C MET A 10 -8.16 9.68 -12.02
N THR A 11 -7.86 10.34 -10.89
CA THR A 11 -8.31 9.86 -9.58
C THR A 11 -9.83 9.82 -9.51
N SER A 12 -10.52 10.85 -10.02
CA SER A 12 -11.98 10.87 -10.17
C SER A 12 -12.50 9.74 -11.06
N LEU A 13 -11.83 9.46 -12.19
CA LEU A 13 -12.20 8.32 -13.04
C LEU A 13 -12.02 6.98 -12.32
N MET A 14 -10.98 6.82 -11.49
CA MET A 14 -10.76 5.61 -10.69
C MET A 14 -11.81 5.47 -9.60
N SER A 15 -12.19 6.57 -8.95
CA SER A 15 -13.30 6.63 -8.00
C SER A 15 -14.60 6.15 -8.67
N ASP A 16 -14.94 6.69 -9.84
CA ASP A 16 -16.12 6.27 -10.61
C ASP A 16 -16.12 4.77 -10.97
N TRP A 17 -14.96 4.21 -11.32
CA TRP A 17 -14.84 2.79 -11.71
C TRP A 17 -14.89 1.83 -10.53
N THR A 18 -14.46 2.26 -9.37
CA THR A 18 -14.34 1.42 -8.17
C THR A 18 -15.46 1.65 -7.17
N SER A 19 -16.19 2.77 -7.32
CA SER A 19 -17.10 3.31 -6.29
C SER A 19 -16.39 3.57 -4.96
N LEU A 20 -15.07 3.79 -4.99
CA LEU A 20 -14.29 4.18 -3.81
C LEU A 20 -14.25 5.72 -3.74
N PRO A 21 -14.45 6.31 -2.55
CA PRO A 21 -14.24 7.74 -2.33
C PRO A 21 -12.73 7.98 -2.30
N LEU A 22 -12.17 8.38 -3.44
CA LEU A 22 -10.73 8.66 -3.58
C LEU A 22 -10.44 10.16 -3.55
N LEU A 23 -11.48 11.00 -3.54
CA LEU A 23 -11.40 12.45 -3.64
C LEU A 23 -12.54 13.07 -2.84
N ASP A 24 -12.23 14.09 -2.04
CA ASP A 24 -13.18 14.81 -1.22
C ASP A 24 -14.11 15.68 -2.07
N ASP A 25 -15.12 16.27 -1.42
CA ASP A 25 -16.05 17.20 -2.06
C ASP A 25 -15.35 18.42 -2.73
N ASN A 26 -14.10 18.70 -2.37
CA ASN A 26 -13.28 19.77 -2.95
C ASN A 26 -12.35 19.29 -4.08
N GLY A 27 -12.30 17.99 -4.36
CA GLY A 27 -11.40 17.38 -5.35
C GLY A 27 -9.97 17.15 -4.84
N GLU A 28 -9.75 17.20 -3.53
CA GLU A 28 -8.50 16.84 -2.86
C GLU A 28 -8.51 15.34 -2.51
N ASN A 29 -7.34 14.72 -2.36
CA ASN A 29 -7.26 13.28 -2.08
C ASN A 29 -7.77 12.97 -0.66
N GLU A 30 -8.79 12.09 -0.55
CA GLU A 30 -9.36 11.66 0.73
C GLU A 30 -8.47 10.68 1.49
N ASN A 31 -7.49 10.06 0.82
CA ASN A 31 -6.62 9.10 1.47
C ASN A 31 -5.66 9.83 2.42
N GLU A 32 -5.91 9.72 3.73
CA GLU A 32 -5.05 10.26 4.78
C GLU A 32 -3.61 9.70 4.70
N ASP A 33 -3.47 8.46 4.20
CA ASP A 33 -2.21 7.75 4.02
C ASP A 33 -1.38 8.20 2.80
N GLY A 34 -1.90 9.15 2.00
CA GLY A 34 -1.10 9.96 1.09
C GLY A 34 -1.48 9.88 -0.40
N GLU A 35 -0.65 10.55 -1.20
CA GLU A 35 -0.80 10.64 -2.66
C GLU A 35 -0.54 9.29 -3.35
N PRO A 36 -1.23 8.98 -4.46
CA PRO A 36 -1.00 7.75 -5.20
C PRO A 36 0.44 7.61 -5.67
N GLU A 37 1.03 6.45 -5.38
CA GLU A 37 2.32 6.07 -5.91
C GLU A 37 2.16 5.71 -7.40
N VAL A 38 2.94 6.35 -8.26
CA VAL A 38 2.87 6.13 -9.71
C VAL A 38 4.26 5.96 -10.27
N ASP A 39 4.52 4.77 -10.80
CA ASP A 39 5.81 4.38 -11.35
C ASP A 39 5.72 3.81 -12.76
N CYS A 40 6.86 3.74 -13.43
CA CYS A 40 6.98 3.14 -14.75
C CYS A 40 8.18 2.20 -14.77
N TYR A 41 7.92 0.93 -15.04
CA TYR A 41 8.94 -0.10 -15.08
C TYR A 41 9.09 -0.66 -16.49
N ARG A 42 10.34 -0.99 -16.85
CA ARG A 42 10.64 -1.85 -18.01
C ARG A 42 10.85 -3.27 -17.50
N ILE A 43 9.96 -4.17 -17.88
CA ILE A 43 10.02 -5.58 -17.46
C ILE A 43 10.63 -6.42 -18.57
N GLY A 44 11.71 -7.13 -18.24
CA GLY A 44 12.41 -8.04 -19.13
C GLY A 44 13.08 -9.16 -18.34
N LYS A 45 13.91 -9.97 -19.01
CA LYS A 45 14.68 -11.05 -18.37
C LYS A 45 15.37 -10.57 -17.10
N GLY A 46 15.24 -11.35 -16.02
CA GLY A 46 15.86 -11.06 -14.74
C GLY A 46 15.03 -10.20 -13.78
N CYS A 47 13.95 -9.55 -14.25
CA CYS A 47 13.06 -8.78 -13.38
C CYS A 47 12.19 -9.69 -12.51
N TYR A 48 12.02 -9.32 -11.24
CA TYR A 48 11.09 -9.93 -10.27
C TYR A 48 10.88 -8.96 -9.10
N THR A 49 9.85 -9.21 -8.31
CA THR A 49 9.73 -8.70 -6.94
C THR A 49 9.46 -9.88 -6.00
N LEU A 50 9.66 -9.67 -4.70
CA LEU A 50 9.40 -10.65 -3.66
C LEU A 50 8.41 -10.05 -2.66
N VAL A 51 7.61 -10.92 -2.06
CA VAL A 51 6.82 -10.61 -0.87
C VAL A 51 7.52 -11.30 0.30
N ASP A 52 7.73 -10.56 1.37
CA ASP A 52 8.21 -11.09 2.64
C ASP A 52 7.20 -10.78 3.75
N ASP A 53 7.52 -11.21 4.97
CA ASP A 53 6.63 -11.07 6.11
C ASP A 53 6.40 -9.59 6.49
N LEU A 54 7.41 -8.72 6.29
CA LEU A 54 7.29 -7.29 6.57
C LEU A 54 6.27 -6.63 5.63
N LEU A 55 6.34 -6.94 4.33
CA LEU A 55 5.37 -6.39 3.38
C LEU A 55 3.93 -6.84 3.67
N PHE A 56 3.74 -8.04 4.22
CA PHE A 56 2.43 -8.49 4.68
C PHE A 56 1.96 -7.75 5.92
N ASP A 57 2.84 -7.51 6.89
CA ASP A 57 2.50 -6.76 8.11
C ASP A 57 2.13 -5.31 7.75
N ASP A 58 2.94 -4.64 6.91
CA ASP A 58 2.65 -3.29 6.40
C ASP A 58 1.31 -3.22 5.64
N SER A 59 1.02 -4.23 4.81
CA SER A 59 -0.24 -4.30 4.05
C SER A 59 -1.45 -4.56 4.95
N GLU A 60 -1.29 -5.31 6.04
CA GLU A 60 -2.36 -5.54 7.01
C GLU A 60 -2.67 -4.28 7.82
N ASP A 61 -1.62 -3.57 8.25
CA ASP A 61 -1.76 -2.33 9.02
C ASP A 61 -2.36 -1.19 8.17
N ALA A 62 -2.01 -1.12 6.89
CA ALA A 62 -2.46 -0.06 5.98
C ALA A 62 -3.81 -0.33 5.29
N GLY A 63 -4.53 -1.40 5.64
CA GLY A 63 -5.89 -1.63 5.12
C GLY A 63 -5.95 -2.09 3.65
N TYR A 64 -7.05 -1.78 2.95
CA TYR A 64 -7.20 -2.19 1.55
C TYR A 64 -6.30 -1.35 0.64
N SER A 65 -5.91 -1.92 -0.49
CA SER A 65 -5.17 -1.18 -1.53
C SER A 65 -5.83 -1.28 -2.89
N LEU A 66 -5.68 -0.23 -3.71
CA LEU A 66 -6.10 -0.20 -5.10
C LEU A 66 -4.87 -0.17 -5.99
N ASN A 67 -4.71 -1.19 -6.82
CA ASN A 67 -3.61 -1.32 -7.77
C ASN A 67 -4.10 -1.23 -9.20
N PHE A 68 -3.51 -0.33 -9.97
CA PHE A 68 -3.74 -0.15 -11.40
C PHE A 68 -2.48 -0.43 -12.20
N TYR A 69 -2.62 -1.15 -13.32
CA TYR A 69 -1.53 -1.50 -14.22
C TYR A 69 -1.90 -1.18 -15.65
N LEU A 70 -1.10 -0.37 -16.33
CA LEU A 70 -1.20 -0.17 -17.78
C LEU A 70 0.00 -0.81 -18.48
N PHE A 71 -0.27 -1.88 -19.23
CA PHE A 71 0.76 -2.64 -19.95
C PHE A 71 0.94 -2.10 -21.39
N LEU A 72 2.18 -1.82 -21.78
CA LEU A 72 2.53 -1.20 -23.05
C LEU A 72 3.70 -1.90 -23.74
N GLY A 73 3.62 -2.07 -25.05
CA GLY A 73 4.67 -2.67 -25.85
C GLY A 73 4.82 -4.18 -25.66
N VAL A 74 3.77 -4.86 -25.19
CA VAL A 74 3.78 -6.31 -24.98
C VAL A 74 3.71 -6.99 -26.36
N LYS A 75 4.75 -7.74 -26.74
CA LYS A 75 4.81 -8.42 -28.05
C LYS A 75 4.91 -9.91 -27.86
N ASP A 76 3.88 -10.65 -28.28
CA ASP A 76 3.83 -12.12 -28.26
C ASP A 76 4.32 -12.74 -26.93
N TRP A 77 4.03 -12.06 -25.80
CA TRP A 77 4.55 -12.45 -24.49
C TRP A 77 3.92 -13.76 -24.02
N HIS A 78 4.74 -14.80 -23.92
CA HIS A 78 4.25 -16.11 -23.54
C HIS A 78 4.20 -16.25 -22.01
N THR A 79 3.13 -16.83 -21.48
CA THR A 79 2.93 -17.02 -20.02
C THR A 79 4.07 -17.78 -19.33
N ALA A 80 4.70 -18.71 -20.06
CA ALA A 80 5.87 -19.47 -19.57
C ALA A 80 7.11 -18.60 -19.35
N TYR A 81 7.17 -17.36 -19.84
CA TYR A 81 8.27 -16.43 -19.59
C TYR A 81 8.26 -15.87 -18.16
N GLY A 82 7.13 -15.92 -17.45
CA GLY A 82 6.93 -15.15 -16.22
C GLY A 82 6.49 -13.72 -16.54
N GLY A 83 6.83 -12.77 -15.68
CA GLY A 83 6.48 -11.36 -15.84
C GLY A 83 5.02 -11.01 -15.54
N PHE A 84 4.14 -11.98 -15.31
CA PHE A 84 2.82 -11.65 -14.78
C PHE A 84 2.91 -11.19 -13.33
N ILE A 85 1.95 -10.37 -12.93
CA ILE A 85 1.77 -9.95 -11.53
C ILE A 85 0.88 -11.00 -10.88
N SER A 86 1.34 -11.55 -9.77
CA SER A 86 0.67 -12.58 -8.99
C SER A 86 0.31 -12.01 -7.63
N TYR A 87 -0.83 -12.41 -7.09
CA TYR A 87 -1.27 -12.00 -5.77
C TYR A 87 -1.11 -13.16 -4.79
N ALA A 88 -0.30 -12.93 -3.75
CA ALA A 88 -0.09 -13.88 -2.67
C ALA A 88 -0.94 -13.45 -1.48
N LYS A 89 -1.62 -14.41 -0.86
CA LYS A 89 -2.35 -14.18 0.39
C LYS A 89 -1.56 -14.76 1.57
N LYS A 90 -1.51 -14.04 2.68
CA LYS A 90 -0.76 -14.42 3.88
C LYS A 90 -1.17 -15.84 4.32
N ASN A 91 -0.19 -16.67 4.64
CA ASN A 91 -0.38 -18.07 5.05
C ASN A 91 -1.06 -19.00 4.02
N GLU A 92 -1.32 -18.56 2.79
CA GLU A 92 -1.87 -19.39 1.73
C GLU A 92 -0.80 -19.82 0.73
N LYS A 93 -0.82 -21.11 0.35
CA LYS A 93 0.13 -21.67 -0.63
C LYS A 93 -0.29 -21.45 -2.08
N ARG A 94 -1.56 -21.12 -2.30
CA ARG A 94 -2.15 -20.98 -3.63
C ARG A 94 -2.16 -19.51 -3.99
N GLU A 95 -1.81 -19.21 -5.24
CA GLU A 95 -2.01 -17.89 -5.85
C GLU A 95 -3.48 -17.48 -5.74
N ALA A 96 -3.73 -16.29 -5.19
CA ALA A 96 -5.07 -15.73 -5.05
C ALA A 96 -5.60 -15.28 -6.41
N ASP A 97 -4.80 -14.49 -7.14
CA ASP A 97 -5.11 -14.03 -8.49
C ASP A 97 -3.83 -13.73 -9.30
N ARG A 98 -4.01 -13.47 -10.60
CA ARG A 98 -2.95 -13.18 -11.55
C ARG A 98 -3.39 -12.20 -12.63
N VAL A 99 -2.57 -11.18 -12.85
CA VAL A 99 -2.67 -10.25 -13.97
C VAL A 99 -1.55 -10.52 -14.98
N SER A 100 -1.92 -10.98 -16.17
CA SER A 100 -0.97 -11.21 -17.27
C SER A 100 -0.80 -9.95 -18.13
N PRO A 101 0.41 -9.65 -18.61
CA PRO A 101 0.62 -8.52 -19.49
C PRO A 101 -0.03 -8.77 -20.85
N ILE A 102 -0.91 -7.86 -21.26
CA ILE A 102 -1.52 -7.81 -22.60
C ILE A 102 -1.30 -6.40 -23.15
N ASP A 103 -0.97 -6.28 -24.44
CA ASP A 103 -0.63 -4.98 -25.00
C ASP A 103 -1.80 -4.00 -24.95
N ASN A 104 -1.53 -2.78 -24.48
CA ASN A 104 -2.50 -1.70 -24.34
C ASN A 104 -3.74 -2.11 -23.51
N SER A 105 -3.56 -3.00 -22.54
CA SER A 105 -4.58 -3.36 -21.57
C SER A 105 -4.30 -2.71 -20.22
N ALA A 106 -5.38 -2.32 -19.53
CA ALA A 106 -5.32 -1.91 -18.15
C ALA A 106 -5.94 -2.99 -17.25
N ALA A 107 -5.38 -3.16 -16.05
CA ALA A 107 -5.96 -3.95 -14.97
C ALA A 107 -6.12 -3.06 -13.74
N LEU A 108 -7.22 -3.25 -13.01
CA LEU A 108 -7.56 -2.54 -11.78
C LEU A 108 -7.94 -3.60 -10.74
N VAL A 109 -7.25 -3.61 -9.59
CA VAL A 109 -7.36 -4.66 -8.59
C VAL A 109 -7.46 -4.03 -7.20
N ILE A 110 -8.58 -4.26 -6.52
CA ILE A 110 -8.74 -3.95 -5.10
C ILE A 110 -8.22 -5.15 -4.31
N CYS A 111 -7.28 -4.92 -3.42
CA CYS A 111 -6.59 -5.96 -2.66
C CYS A 111 -7.01 -5.87 -1.20
N HIS A 112 -7.29 -7.04 -0.62
CA HIS A 112 -7.52 -7.19 0.81
C HIS A 112 -6.20 -6.96 1.57
N PRO A 113 -6.22 -6.46 2.82
CA PRO A 113 -5.01 -6.17 3.61
C PRO A 113 -4.01 -7.34 3.71
N ASP A 114 -4.48 -8.59 3.68
CA ASP A 114 -3.64 -9.80 3.74
C ASP A 114 -3.16 -10.32 2.36
N VAL A 115 -3.30 -9.52 1.29
CA VAL A 115 -2.97 -9.89 -0.09
C VAL A 115 -1.99 -8.90 -0.73
N CYS A 116 -0.79 -9.38 -1.08
CA CYS A 116 0.25 -8.55 -1.69
C CYS A 116 0.55 -8.97 -3.15
N PRO A 117 0.74 -8.00 -4.07
CA PRO A 117 1.17 -8.27 -5.43
C PRO A 117 2.69 -8.57 -5.49
N PHE A 118 3.10 -9.43 -6.42
CA PHE A 118 4.49 -9.57 -6.81
C PHE A 118 4.66 -9.90 -8.30
N LEU A 119 5.77 -9.44 -8.86
CA LEU A 119 6.15 -9.74 -10.23
C LEU A 119 6.85 -11.10 -10.29
N LYS A 120 6.25 -12.05 -11.02
CA LYS A 120 6.87 -13.36 -11.23
C LYS A 120 8.16 -13.20 -12.05
N TYR A 121 9.25 -13.79 -11.55
CA TYR A 121 10.54 -13.84 -12.24
C TYR A 121 10.44 -14.11 -13.74
N VAL A 122 11.01 -13.19 -14.53
CA VAL A 122 11.13 -13.31 -15.97
C VAL A 122 12.37 -14.13 -16.32
N ASN A 123 12.14 -15.33 -16.86
CA ASN A 123 13.21 -16.26 -17.15
C ASN A 123 13.94 -15.96 -18.48
N SER A 124 15.02 -16.71 -18.73
CA SER A 124 15.87 -16.56 -19.91
C SER A 124 15.18 -16.82 -21.25
N ALA A 125 14.00 -17.45 -21.28
CA ALA A 125 13.26 -17.63 -22.53
C ALA A 125 12.68 -16.31 -23.08
N ALA A 126 12.61 -15.26 -22.26
CA ALA A 126 12.24 -13.91 -22.67
C ALA A 126 13.42 -13.08 -23.24
N GLU A 127 14.54 -13.72 -23.59
CA GLU A 127 15.74 -13.04 -24.10
C GLU A 127 15.41 -12.03 -25.22
N GLY A 128 15.89 -10.79 -25.08
CA GLY A 128 15.65 -9.71 -26.04
C GLY A 128 14.20 -9.17 -26.09
N GLN A 129 13.30 -9.69 -25.25
CA GLN A 129 11.92 -9.21 -25.11
C GLN A 129 11.76 -8.40 -23.82
N TYR A 130 10.93 -7.38 -23.88
CA TYR A 130 10.51 -6.59 -22.74
C TYR A 130 9.18 -5.91 -23.02
N TYR A 131 8.49 -5.49 -21.98
CA TYR A 131 7.35 -4.59 -22.05
C TYR A 131 7.50 -3.50 -20.98
N TYR A 132 6.66 -2.48 -21.04
CA TYR A 132 6.56 -1.45 -20.02
C TYR A 132 5.26 -1.61 -19.24
N VAL A 133 5.32 -1.40 -17.94
CA VAL A 133 4.13 -1.29 -17.10
C VAL A 133 4.18 0.02 -16.36
N ILE A 134 3.06 0.74 -16.39
CA ILE A 134 2.87 1.92 -15.56
C ILE A 134 1.92 1.53 -14.44
N THR A 135 2.35 1.76 -13.21
CA THR A 135 1.59 1.43 -12.00
C THR A 135 0.95 2.69 -11.43
N PHE A 136 -0.19 2.52 -10.79
CA PHE A 136 -0.78 3.47 -9.86
C PHE A 136 -1.24 2.65 -8.66
N SER A 137 -0.81 3.01 -7.47
CA SER A 137 -1.12 2.30 -6.24
C SER A 137 -1.58 3.28 -5.17
N LEU A 138 -2.73 2.98 -4.59
CA LEU A 138 -3.26 3.61 -3.38
C LEU A 138 -3.32 2.55 -2.29
N ILE A 139 -2.91 2.93 -1.09
CA ILE A 139 -2.90 2.12 0.12
C ILE A 139 -3.64 2.95 1.18
N GLY A 140 -4.21 2.34 2.21
CA GLY A 140 -4.95 3.08 3.23
C GLY A 140 -6.46 3.12 3.03
N LEU A 141 -7.01 2.26 2.15
CA LEU A 141 -8.45 2.30 1.88
C LEU A 141 -9.19 1.61 3.03
N HIS A 142 -9.79 2.41 3.91
CA HIS A 142 -10.66 1.92 4.96
C HIS A 142 -12.08 1.76 4.45
N THR A 143 -12.63 0.56 4.58
CA THR A 143 -13.98 0.22 4.11
C THR A 143 -15.05 0.46 5.18
N GLU A 144 -14.73 1.13 6.28
CA GLU A 144 -15.69 1.41 7.35
C GLU A 144 -16.80 2.39 6.91
N GLU A 145 -16.56 3.16 5.85
CA GLU A 145 -17.57 3.98 5.17
C GLU A 145 -18.64 3.18 4.41
N PHE A 146 -18.52 1.84 4.34
CA PHE A 146 -19.53 0.95 3.77
C PHE A 146 -20.41 0.28 4.83
N SER A 147 -20.16 0.54 6.12
CA SER A 147 -21.10 0.13 7.16
C SER A 147 -22.28 1.09 7.16
N ASP A 148 -23.41 0.67 6.59
CA ASP A 148 -24.74 1.30 6.79
C ASP A 148 -25.19 1.11 8.25
N ASP A 149 -24.35 1.43 9.23
CA ASP A 149 -24.75 1.53 10.62
C ASP A 149 -25.27 2.96 10.84
N ASP A 150 -26.52 3.16 10.39
CA ASP A 150 -27.45 4.14 10.98
C ASP A 150 -27.65 3.76 12.46
N ASP A 151 -26.64 3.97 13.31
CA ASP A 151 -26.82 4.02 14.76
C ASP A 151 -26.95 5.49 15.16
N ASP A 152 -28.23 5.90 15.13
CA ASP A 152 -28.80 7.09 15.76
C ASP A 152 -28.28 7.31 17.19
N ASP A 153 -28.10 8.59 17.52
CA ASP A 153 -28.21 9.18 18.86
C ASP A 153 -27.33 8.59 19.98
N ASP A 154 -26.25 9.30 20.31
CA ASP A 154 -25.95 9.56 21.72
C ASP A 154 -25.69 11.07 21.90
N GLU A 155 -26.73 11.77 22.36
CA GLU A 155 -26.62 13.11 22.92
C GLU A 155 -25.60 13.09 24.07
N GLU A 156 -24.51 13.83 23.95
CA GLU A 156 -23.60 14.05 25.07
C GLU A 156 -24.33 14.77 26.20
N VAL A 157 -24.59 14.03 27.28
CA VAL A 157 -25.04 14.55 28.57
C VAL A 157 -23.89 15.28 29.25
N GLU A 158 -23.99 16.61 29.30
CA GLU A 158 -23.11 17.49 30.08
C GLU A 158 -23.04 17.03 31.56
N GLU A 159 -21.87 16.54 31.97
CA GLU A 159 -21.60 16.25 33.38
C GLU A 159 -21.40 17.56 34.16
N VAL A 160 -22.27 17.78 35.14
CA VAL A 160 -22.21 18.90 36.08
C VAL A 160 -21.11 18.65 37.11
N GLU A 161 -20.06 19.49 37.11
CA GLU A 161 -19.03 19.49 38.16
C GLU A 161 -19.64 19.93 39.50
N GLY A 162 -19.67 18.98 40.45
CA GLY A 162 -19.96 19.23 41.86
C GLY A 162 -18.64 19.40 42.63
N GLU A 163 -18.43 20.60 43.16
CA GLU A 163 -17.41 20.94 44.15
C GLU A 163 -17.59 20.08 45.42
N GLU A 164 -16.52 19.43 45.91
CA GLU A 164 -16.27 19.33 47.35
C GLU A 164 -14.76 19.37 47.64
N GLU A 165 -14.48 19.81 48.85
CA GLU A 165 -13.35 20.60 49.31
C GLU A 165 -12.44 19.77 50.25
N GLU A 166 -11.20 20.23 50.43
CA GLU A 166 -10.34 20.07 51.63
C GLU A 166 -9.57 18.73 51.83
N VAL A 167 -8.34 18.64 52.37
CA VAL A 167 -7.23 19.55 52.74
C VAL A 167 -6.03 18.65 53.15
N ASP A 168 -4.84 19.24 53.10
CA ASP A 168 -3.59 18.98 53.85
C ASP A 168 -2.49 18.04 53.32
N ASP A 169 -1.34 18.71 53.19
CA ASP A 169 0.02 18.25 52.95
C ASP A 169 0.59 17.42 54.12
N GLU A 170 1.31 16.34 53.83
CA GLU A 170 2.51 15.97 54.60
C GLU A 170 3.60 15.40 53.68
N GLU A 171 4.76 16.05 53.71
CA GLU A 171 6.00 15.61 53.10
C GLU A 171 6.59 14.37 53.81
N GLY A 172 7.22 13.49 53.03
CA GLY A 172 8.05 12.42 53.57
C GLY A 172 8.86 11.75 52.48
N GLY A 173 10.10 12.21 52.31
CA GLY A 173 11.04 11.74 51.30
C GLY A 173 11.52 10.29 51.47
N GLY A 174 12.11 9.79 50.40
CA GLY A 174 12.86 8.54 50.35
C GLY A 174 13.47 8.38 48.96
N ASP A 175 14.78 8.62 48.89
CA ASP A 175 15.64 8.36 47.74
C ASP A 175 15.60 6.86 47.36
N ASP A 176 15.59 6.54 46.06
CA ASP A 176 16.23 5.31 45.57
C ASP A 176 16.70 5.48 44.13
N ASP A 177 17.92 4.99 43.91
CA ASP A 177 18.77 5.12 42.74
C ASP A 177 18.35 4.18 41.59
N GLY A 178 18.65 4.56 40.35
CA GLY A 178 18.57 3.65 39.22
C GLY A 178 18.98 4.27 37.89
N ASP A 179 20.25 4.09 37.54
CA ASP A 179 20.81 4.19 36.18
C ASP A 179 19.89 3.57 35.13
N GLU A 180 19.83 4.15 33.92
CA GLU A 180 20.41 3.50 32.74
C GLU A 180 20.35 4.41 31.50
N GLU A 181 21.49 4.45 30.83
CA GLU A 181 21.81 5.12 29.59
C GLU A 181 20.97 4.54 28.45
N ASN A 182 20.42 5.38 27.56
CA ASN A 182 20.09 4.95 26.21
C ASN A 182 20.79 5.89 25.23
N GLU A 183 21.76 5.31 24.54
CA GLU A 183 22.48 5.87 23.43
C GLU A 183 21.52 6.05 22.24
N ASP A 184 21.57 7.25 21.66
CA ASP A 184 21.08 7.52 20.32
C ASP A 184 21.84 6.63 19.33
N ASP A 185 21.14 5.86 18.50
CA ASP A 185 21.70 5.38 17.24
C ASP A 185 20.65 5.49 16.14
N ASP A 186 20.73 6.64 15.44
CA ASP A 186 20.35 6.80 14.05
C ASP A 186 20.92 5.65 13.21
N ASN A 187 20.06 4.85 12.58
CA ASN A 187 20.49 4.02 11.46
C ASN A 187 19.55 4.17 10.27
N SER A 188 19.87 5.17 9.46
CA SER A 188 19.45 5.31 8.07
C SER A 188 19.77 4.03 7.29
N SER A 189 18.76 3.29 6.86
CA SER A 189 18.93 2.11 6.03
C SER A 189 18.85 2.47 4.54
N ASP A 190 20.01 2.46 3.88
CA ASP A 190 20.17 2.50 2.43
C ASP A 190 19.56 1.26 1.74
N VAL A 191 18.79 1.51 0.66
CA VAL A 191 18.27 0.51 -0.27
C VAL A 191 19.40 -0.03 -1.16
N VAL A 192 19.57 -1.36 -1.21
CA VAL A 192 20.59 -2.02 -2.05
C VAL A 192 19.96 -2.60 -3.32
N VAL A 193 20.27 -1.99 -4.46
CA VAL A 193 20.06 -2.58 -5.79
C VAL A 193 21.36 -3.26 -6.23
N VAL A 194 21.32 -4.59 -6.40
CA VAL A 194 22.47 -5.36 -6.91
C VAL A 194 22.35 -5.49 -8.43
N GLU A 195 23.19 -4.76 -9.16
CA GLU A 195 23.46 -5.02 -10.58
C GLU A 195 24.59 -6.05 -10.71
N GLU A 196 24.29 -7.23 -11.25
CA GLU A 196 25.33 -8.18 -11.65
C GLU A 196 26.11 -7.66 -12.86
N LYS A 197 27.44 -7.56 -12.71
CA LYS A 197 28.35 -7.26 -13.82
C LYS A 197 28.51 -8.49 -14.72
N GLU A 198 28.17 -8.34 -15.99
CA GLU A 198 28.52 -9.31 -17.03
C GLU A 198 30.07 -9.43 -17.15
N THR A 199 30.55 -10.68 -17.17
CA THR A 199 31.89 -11.08 -17.65
C THR A 199 31.81 -11.63 -19.05
#